data_AF-A0A7Y3MXA0-F1
#
_entry.id   AF-A0A7Y3MXA0-F1
#
_cell.length_a   1.000
_cell.length_b   1.000
_cell.length_c   1.000
_cell.angle_alpha   90.00
_cell.angle_beta   90.00
_cell.angle_gamma   90.00
#
_symmetry.space_group_name_H-M   'P 1'
#
loop_
_entity.id
_entity.type
_entity.pdbx_description
1 polymer ?
#
loop_
_entity_poly.entity_id
_entity_poly.type
_entity_poly.pdbx_seq_one_letter_code
_entity_poly.pdbx_strand_id
1 'polypeptide(L)'
;LLWGVNFSVVKDALNVVDPLVFNGGRFLLAGAALAVLRPASLEIDRSDLIPLAGLGIVGHTAYQVGFIFGLDVTLAGNAAVILAAAPIWTLMFAVLVGQEAWRPALGAAAVLGLAGIGLVMAGGAGGLAISRDTVRGDLLMAGASVC
;
A
#
# COMPACT_ATOMS: atom_id res chain seq x y z
N LEU A 1 -1.56 -12.01 7.09
CA LEU A 1 -2.10 -13.11 6.26
C LEU A 1 -2.89 -12.57 5.06
N LEU A 2 -4.01 -11.87 5.26
CA LEU A 2 -4.85 -11.36 4.15
C LEU A 2 -4.09 -10.49 3.14
N TRP A 3 -3.27 -9.55 3.61
CA TRP A 3 -2.47 -8.67 2.73
C TRP A 3 -1.36 -9.40 1.97
N GLY A 4 -0.70 -10.38 2.60
CA GLY A 4 0.36 -11.15 1.93
C GLY A 4 -0.18 -11.95 0.74
N VAL A 5 -1.35 -12.57 0.90
CA VAL A 5 -2.05 -13.27 -0.19
C VAL A 5 -2.62 -12.30 -1.23
N ASN A 6 -2.95 -11.07 -0.82
CA ASN A 6 -3.57 -10.08 -1.70
C ASN A 6 -2.71 -9.78 -2.94
N PHE A 7 -1.40 -9.61 -2.79
CA PHE A 7 -0.51 -9.34 -3.92
C PHE A 7 -0.57 -10.40 -5.01
N SER A 8 -0.56 -11.68 -4.62
CA SER A 8 -0.65 -12.81 -5.57
C SER A 8 -2.01 -12.86 -6.25
N VAL A 9 -3.10 -12.76 -5.47
CA VAL A 9 -4.47 -12.84 -6.01
C VAL A 9 -4.79 -11.66 -6.94
N VAL A 10 -4.39 -10.45 -6.56
CA VAL A 10 -4.62 -9.26 -7.40
C VAL A 10 -3.79 -9.35 -8.67
N LYS A 11 -2.52 -9.76 -8.58
CA LYS A 11 -1.67 -9.91 -9.77
C LYS A 11 -2.25 -10.94 -10.75
N ASP A 12 -2.77 -12.05 -10.24
CA ASP A 12 -3.45 -13.05 -11.07
C ASP A 12 -4.72 -12.49 -11.73
N ALA A 13 -5.55 -11.77 -10.95
CA ALA A 13 -6.77 -11.14 -11.46
C ALA A 13 -6.50 -10.06 -12.52
N LEU A 14 -5.42 -9.29 -12.40
CA LEU A 14 -5.04 -8.26 -13.36
C LEU A 14 -4.63 -8.82 -14.74
N ASN A 15 -4.30 -10.11 -14.84
CA ASN A 15 -4.06 -10.74 -16.15
C ASN A 15 -5.34 -10.88 -16.98
N VAL A 16 -6.52 -10.80 -16.35
CA VAL A 16 -7.82 -11.03 -17.00
C VAL A 16 -8.83 -9.90 -16.81
N VAL A 17 -8.57 -8.96 -15.90
CA VAL A 17 -9.43 -7.79 -15.62
C VAL A 17 -8.61 -6.51 -15.65
N ASP A 18 -9.14 -5.46 -16.30
CA ASP A 18 -8.53 -4.13 -16.28
C ASP A 18 -8.35 -3.60 -14.84
N PRO A 19 -7.20 -2.97 -14.51
CA PRO A 19 -6.89 -2.42 -13.20
C PRO A 19 -8.00 -1.55 -12.58
N LEU A 20 -8.59 -0.64 -13.37
CA LEU A 20 -9.60 0.28 -12.88
C LEU A 20 -10.94 -0.42 -12.64
N VAL A 21 -11.29 -1.40 -13.48
CA VAL A 21 -12.50 -2.20 -13.31
C VAL A 21 -12.39 -3.05 -12.04
N PHE A 22 -11.23 -3.67 -11.81
CA PHE A 22 -10.98 -4.47 -10.60
C PHE A 22 -11.06 -3.63 -9.32
N ASN A 23 -10.39 -2.46 -9.30
CA ASN A 23 -10.46 -1.55 -8.15
C ASN A 23 -11.86 -0.96 -7.96
N GLY A 24 -12.53 -0.55 -9.04
CA GLY A 24 -13.89 -0.03 -9.00
C GLY A 24 -14.85 -1.02 -8.37
N GLY A 25 -14.80 -2.29 -8.78
CA GLY A 25 -15.59 -3.36 -8.19
C GLY A 25 -15.32 -3.56 -6.69
N ARG A 26 -14.04 -3.59 -6.29
CA ARG A 26 -13.65 -3.70 -4.86
C ARG A 26 -14.20 -2.54 -4.03
N PHE A 27 -14.14 -1.32 -4.55
CA PHE A 27 -14.58 -0.14 -3.81
C PHE A 27 -16.08 0.03 -3.74
N LEU A 28 -16.80 -0.34 -4.79
CA LEU A 28 -18.26 -0.40 -4.74
C LEU A 28 -18.73 -1.42 -3.70
N LEU A 29 -18.10 -2.60 -3.68
CA LEU A 29 -18.39 -3.63 -2.69
C LEU A 29 -18.08 -3.15 -1.27
N ALA A 30 -16.91 -2.53 -1.06
CA ALA A 30 -16.52 -2.00 0.24
C ALA A 30 -17.48 -0.89 0.71
N GLY A 31 -17.87 0.03 -0.18
CA GLY A 31 -18.83 1.08 0.12
C GLY A 31 -20.22 0.53 0.47
N ALA A 32 -20.71 -0.46 -0.29
CA ALA A 32 -21.97 -1.14 0.01
C ALA A 32 -21.92 -1.89 1.36
N ALA A 33 -20.83 -2.61 1.62
CA ALA A 33 -20.63 -3.29 2.89
C ALA A 33 -20.61 -2.31 4.06
N LEU A 34 -19.88 -1.18 3.93
CA LEU A 34 -19.87 -0.13 4.94
C LEU A 34 -21.25 0.49 5.13
N ALA A 35 -22.03 0.70 4.07
CA ALA A 35 -23.39 1.23 4.19
C ALA A 35 -24.31 0.31 5.00
N VAL A 36 -24.14 -1.02 4.89
CA VAL A 36 -24.92 -2.02 5.63
C VAL A 36 -24.40 -2.22 7.05
N LEU A 37 -23.08 -2.22 7.23
CA LEU A 37 -22.43 -2.55 8.51
C LEU A 37 -22.17 -1.34 9.40
N ARG A 38 -22.44 -0.11 8.93
CA ARG A 38 -22.22 1.10 9.73
C ARG A 38 -23.04 1.05 11.03
N PRO A 39 -22.44 1.35 12.19
CA PRO A 39 -23.20 1.51 13.43
C PRO A 39 -24.22 2.65 13.29
N ALA A 40 -25.43 2.47 13.81
CA ALA A 40 -26.44 3.52 13.83
C ALA A 40 -26.00 4.75 14.67
N SER A 41 -25.07 4.55 15.60
CA SER A 41 -24.47 5.59 16.45
C SER A 41 -23.31 6.35 15.80
N LEU A 42 -22.97 6.03 14.54
CA LEU A 42 -21.87 6.72 13.84
C LEU A 42 -22.38 8.09 13.36
N GLU A 43 -22.13 9.11 14.18
CA GLU A 43 -22.34 10.52 13.82
C GLU A 43 -21.01 11.10 13.35
N ILE A 44 -21.00 11.66 12.14
CA ILE A 44 -19.84 12.37 11.59
C ILE A 44 -20.20 13.84 11.53
N ASP A 45 -19.44 14.66 12.24
CA ASP A 45 -19.61 16.10 12.20
C ASP A 45 -19.28 16.64 10.82
N ARG A 46 -20.10 17.59 10.35
CA ARG A 46 -19.93 18.18 9.02
C ARG A 46 -18.58 18.91 8.86
N SER A 47 -18.01 19.37 9.96
CA SER A 47 -16.67 19.96 10.01
C SER A 47 -15.57 18.97 9.63
N ASP A 48 -15.80 17.68 9.90
CA ASP A 48 -14.80 16.64 9.71
C ASP A 48 -14.85 16.03 8.31
N LEU A 49 -15.91 16.32 7.54
CA LEU A 49 -16.08 15.80 6.18
C LEU A 49 -14.95 16.24 5.24
N ILE A 50 -14.49 17.49 5.33
CA ILE A 50 -13.41 17.99 4.47
C ILE A 50 -12.05 17.35 4.85
N PRO A 51 -11.62 17.36 6.12
CA PRO A 51 -10.44 16.62 6.56
C PRO A 51 -10.51 15.13 6.20
N LEU A 52 -11.65 14.48 6.44
CA LEU A 52 -11.84 13.06 6.16
C LEU A 52 -11.77 12.75 4.66
N ALA A 53 -12.36 13.60 3.82
CA ALA A 53 -12.24 13.50 2.37
C ALA A 53 -10.78 13.68 1.92
N GLY A 54 -10.05 14.65 2.49
CA GLY A 54 -8.63 14.86 2.23
C GLY A 54 -7.79 13.63 2.59
N LEU A 55 -8.00 13.07 3.78
CA LEU A 55 -7.35 11.83 4.24
C LEU A 55 -7.68 10.65 3.34
N GLY A 56 -8.93 10.51 2.90
CA GLY A 56 -9.32 9.45 1.96
C GLY A 56 -8.67 9.63 0.58
N ILE A 57 -8.59 10.84 0.06
CA ILE A 57 -7.96 11.10 -1.24
C ILE A 57 -6.45 10.80 -1.17
N VAL A 58 -5.76 11.30 -0.14
CA VAL A 58 -4.31 11.14 -0.01
C VAL A 58 -3.96 9.71 0.42
N GLY A 59 -4.45 9.27 1.57
CA GLY A 59 -4.06 7.99 2.17
C GLY A 59 -4.67 6.76 1.47
N HIS A 60 -5.71 6.94 0.66
CA HIS A 60 -6.39 5.80 0.04
C HIS A 60 -6.43 5.87 -1.49
N THR A 61 -6.93 6.96 -2.08
CA THR A 61 -7.05 7.04 -3.54
C THR A 61 -5.68 7.11 -4.20
N ALA A 62 -4.79 7.99 -3.74
CA ALA A 62 -3.44 8.12 -4.30
C ALA A 62 -2.64 6.82 -4.12
N TYR A 63 -2.71 6.24 -2.90
CA TYR A 63 -2.19 4.90 -2.62
C TYR A 63 -2.69 3.87 -3.65
N GLN A 64 -4.01 3.78 -3.87
CA GLN A 64 -4.54 2.72 -4.72
C GLN A 64 -4.24 2.89 -6.20
N VAL A 65 -4.13 4.12 -6.68
CA VAL A 65 -3.70 4.38 -8.06
C VAL A 65 -2.28 3.88 -8.26
N GLY A 66 -1.36 4.24 -7.36
CA GLY A 66 0.01 3.75 -7.42
C GLY A 66 0.11 2.23 -7.25
N PHE A 67 -0.66 1.65 -6.32
CA PHE A 67 -0.69 0.21 -6.09
C PHE A 67 -1.16 -0.57 -7.30
N ILE A 68 -2.31 -0.22 -7.88
CA ILE A 68 -2.93 -1.08 -8.90
C ILE A 68 -2.17 -1.03 -10.22
N PHE A 69 -1.75 0.16 -10.66
CA PHE A 69 -0.94 0.30 -11.86
C PHE A 69 0.50 -0.14 -11.64
N GLY A 70 1.04 0.04 -10.43
CA GLY A 70 2.36 -0.47 -10.06
C GLY A 70 2.40 -1.99 -10.09
N LEU A 71 1.43 -2.64 -9.44
CA LEU A 71 1.32 -4.09 -9.38
C LEU A 71 1.02 -4.72 -10.75
N ASP A 72 0.25 -4.04 -11.60
CA ASP A 72 -0.03 -4.48 -12.98
C ASP A 72 1.26 -4.67 -13.80
N VAL A 73 2.24 -3.79 -13.63
CA VAL A 73 3.47 -3.77 -14.43
C VAL A 73 4.74 -4.20 -13.69
N THR A 74 4.67 -4.52 -12.39
CA THR A 74 5.79 -5.13 -11.64
C THR A 74 5.48 -6.54 -11.15
N LEU A 75 6.49 -7.21 -10.58
CA LEU A 75 6.32 -8.49 -9.90
C LEU A 75 5.62 -8.30 -8.56
N ALA A 76 4.72 -9.21 -8.21
CA ALA A 76 4.07 -9.23 -6.89
C ALA A 76 5.10 -9.23 -5.75
N GLY A 77 6.25 -9.87 -5.98
CA GLY A 77 7.36 -9.87 -5.05
C GLY A 77 8.00 -8.50 -4.84
N ASN A 78 8.34 -7.78 -5.91
CA ASN A 78 8.88 -6.42 -5.82
C ASN A 78 7.88 -5.49 -5.12
N ALA A 79 6.61 -5.55 -5.52
CA ALA A 79 5.53 -4.78 -4.92
C ALA A 79 5.42 -4.98 -3.40
N ALA A 80 5.47 -6.24 -2.94
CA ALA A 80 5.41 -6.57 -1.52
C ALA A 80 6.59 -6.00 -0.72
N VAL A 81 7.81 -6.08 -1.26
CA VAL A 81 9.02 -5.52 -0.61
C VAL A 81 8.94 -4.01 -0.50
N ILE A 82 8.58 -3.35 -1.61
CA ILE A 82 8.52 -1.89 -1.68
C ILE A 82 7.45 -1.35 -0.72
N LEU A 83 6.29 -2.01 -0.63
CA LEU A 83 5.25 -1.60 0.32
C LEU A 83 5.58 -1.90 1.76
N ALA A 84 6.39 -2.91 2.03
CA ALA A 84 6.84 -3.19 3.38
C ALA A 84 7.76 -2.08 3.95
N ALA A 85 8.20 -1.13 3.11
CA ALA A 85 8.86 0.10 3.56
C ALA A 85 7.89 1.17 4.09
N ALA A 86 6.56 1.02 3.97
CA ALA A 86 5.58 1.99 4.45
C ALA A 86 5.76 2.43 5.93
N PRO A 87 6.12 1.53 6.88
CA PRO A 87 6.40 1.92 8.26
C PRO A 87 7.58 2.90 8.40
N ILE A 88 8.54 2.86 7.46
CA ILE A 88 9.68 3.77 7.43
C ILE A 88 9.24 5.18 7.08
N TRP A 89 8.39 5.31 6.06
CA TRP A 89 7.77 6.59 5.71
C TRP A 89 6.95 7.14 6.86
N THR A 90 6.17 6.28 7.52
CA THR A 90 5.37 6.65 8.70
C THR A 90 6.24 7.23 9.81
N LEU A 91 7.34 6.54 10.15
CA LEU A 91 8.29 7.02 11.16
C LEU A 91 8.97 8.33 10.73
N MET A 92 9.39 8.44 9.47
CA MET A 92 9.99 9.67 8.95
C MET A 92 9.03 10.85 9.08
N PHE A 93 7.76 10.69 8.72
CA PHE A 93 6.77 11.74 8.86
C PHE A 93 6.46 12.05 10.33
N ALA A 94 6.38 11.05 11.21
CA ALA A 94 6.18 11.26 12.64
C ALA A 94 7.31 12.12 13.25
N VAL A 95 8.56 11.87 12.86
CA VAL A 95 9.71 12.67 13.29
C VAL A 95 9.68 14.08 12.68
N LEU A 96 9.37 14.21 11.38
CA LEU A 96 9.29 15.51 10.69
C LEU A 96 8.19 16.42 11.25
N VAL A 97 7.05 15.85 11.63
CA VAL A 97 5.93 16.58 12.26
C VAL A 97 6.20 16.84 13.75
N GLY A 98 7.30 16.30 14.30
CA GLY A 98 7.69 16.48 15.69
C GLY A 98 6.86 15.68 16.69
N GLN A 99 6.12 14.66 16.23
CA GLN A 99 5.38 13.75 17.11
C GLN A 99 6.28 12.71 17.77
N GLU A 100 7.40 12.35 17.14
CA GLU A 100 8.39 11.44 17.70
C GLU A 100 9.81 12.02 17.61
N ALA A 101 10.64 11.72 18.61
CA ALA A 101 12.07 12.02 18.55
C ALA A 101 12.82 10.86 17.87
N TRP A 102 13.75 11.18 16.96
CA TRP A 102 14.56 10.16 16.31
C TRP A 102 15.36 9.33 17.33
N ARG A 103 15.22 8.00 17.26
CA ARG A 103 16.01 7.05 18.06
C ARG A 103 16.77 6.12 17.12
N PRO A 104 18.09 5.92 17.28
CA PRO A 104 18.86 4.99 16.46
C PRO A 104 18.30 3.56 16.42
N ALA A 105 17.65 3.13 17.51
CA ALA A 105 16.99 1.83 17.59
C ALA A 105 15.82 1.67 16.60
N LEU A 106 15.05 2.74 16.34
CA LEU A 106 13.97 2.72 15.36
C LEU A 106 14.51 2.56 13.93
N GLY A 107 15.61 3.27 13.61
CA GLY A 107 16.32 3.10 12.33
C GLY A 107 16.87 1.69 12.15
N ALA A 108 17.46 1.10 13.20
CA ALA A 108 17.96 -0.27 13.16
C ALA A 108 16.83 -1.30 12.95
N ALA A 109 15.68 -1.14 13.61
CA ALA A 109 14.53 -2.01 13.43
C ALA A 109 13.94 -1.93 12.00
N ALA A 110 13.89 -0.73 11.42
CA ALA A 110 13.48 -0.52 10.04
C ALA A 110 14.40 -1.24 9.05
N VAL A 111 15.72 -1.08 9.19
CA VAL A 111 16.71 -1.75 8.34
C VAL A 111 16.62 -3.27 8.49
N LEU A 112 16.48 -3.77 9.72
CA LEU A 112 16.37 -5.21 9.98
C LEU A 112 15.08 -5.80 9.40
N GLY A 113 13.96 -5.08 9.48
CA GLY A 113 12.69 -5.46 8.86
C GLY A 113 12.81 -5.54 7.33
N LEU A 114 13.35 -4.51 6.69
CA LEU A 114 13.60 -4.51 5.24
C LEU A 114 14.52 -5.66 4.81
N ALA A 115 15.59 -5.91 5.57
CA ALA A 115 16.53 -7.00 5.29
C ALA A 115 15.85 -8.37 5.39
N GLY A 116 15.00 -8.59 6.41
CA GLY A 116 14.24 -9.83 6.56
C GLY A 116 13.26 -10.06 5.40
N ILE A 117 12.58 -9.01 4.96
CA ILE A 117 11.67 -9.07 3.81
C ILE A 117 12.45 -9.34 2.50
N GLY A 118 13.59 -8.69 2.30
CA GLY A 118 14.48 -8.95 1.17
C GLY A 118 14.98 -10.41 1.14
N LEU A 119 15.33 -10.97 2.31
CA LEU A 119 15.77 -12.37 2.45
C LEU A 119 14.65 -13.38 2.11
N VAL A 120 13.44 -13.18 2.62
CA VAL A 120 12.28 -14.04 2.30
C VAL A 120 12.02 -14.04 0.79
N MET A 121 12.16 -12.88 0.16
CA MET A 121 11.86 -12.71 -1.27
C MET A 121 12.98 -13.24 -2.17
N ALA A 122 14.24 -13.13 -1.76
CA ALA A 122 15.37 -13.76 -2.45
C ALA A 122 15.26 -15.29 -2.49
N GLY A 123 14.56 -15.91 -1.52
CA GLY A 123 14.30 -17.35 -1.49
C GLY A 123 13.07 -17.81 -2.27
N GLY A 124 12.26 -16.90 -2.83
CA GLY A 124 11.05 -17.25 -3.60
C GLY A 124 11.33 -17.61 -5.06
N ALA A 125 10.55 -18.53 -5.63
CA ALA A 125 10.74 -19.05 -7.00
C ALA A 125 10.71 -18.00 -8.14
N GLY A 126 10.24 -16.77 -7.87
CA GLY A 126 10.21 -15.66 -8.83
C GLY A 126 11.36 -14.65 -8.70
N GLY A 127 12.16 -14.72 -7.61
CA GLY A 127 13.26 -13.79 -7.34
C GLY A 127 12.89 -12.31 -7.22
N LEU A 128 13.87 -11.49 -6.82
CA LEU A 128 13.86 -10.04 -7.02
C LEU A 128 14.47 -9.74 -8.39
N ALA A 129 13.66 -9.26 -9.33
CA ALA A 129 14.14 -8.86 -10.64
C ALA A 129 13.97 -7.35 -10.81
N ILE A 130 15.09 -6.64 -10.95
CA ILE A 130 15.10 -5.24 -11.36
C ILE A 130 15.38 -5.24 -12.86
N SER A 131 14.33 -5.13 -13.67
CA SER A 131 14.42 -5.00 -15.13
C SER A 131 13.92 -3.63 -15.56
N ARG A 132 14.34 -3.15 -16.74
CA ARG A 132 13.73 -1.96 -17.37
C ARG A 132 12.21 -2.10 -17.50
N ASP A 133 11.71 -3.33 -17.62
CA ASP A 133 10.27 -3.61 -17.76
C ASP A 133 9.50 -3.43 -16.43
N THR A 134 10.16 -3.62 -15.28
CA THR A 134 9.51 -3.53 -13.96
C THR A 134 9.71 -2.18 -13.27
N VAL A 135 10.76 -1.43 -13.63
CA VAL A 135 11.14 -0.16 -12.98
C VAL A 135 9.99 0.83 -12.91
N ARG A 136 9.17 0.94 -13.97
CA ARG A 136 8.01 1.83 -13.94
C ARG A 136 7.02 1.44 -12.85
N GLY A 137 6.75 0.14 -12.71
CA GLY A 137 5.86 -0.39 -11.67
C GLY A 137 6.47 -0.21 -10.28
N ASP A 138 7.77 -0.49 -10.13
CA ASP A 138 8.49 -0.32 -8.87
C ASP A 138 8.45 1.14 -8.37
N LEU A 139 8.59 2.12 -9.27
CA LEU A 139 8.46 3.54 -8.94
C LEU A 139 7.04 3.93 -8.52
N LEU A 140 6.02 3.40 -9.18
CA LEU A 140 4.62 3.62 -8.79
C LEU A 140 4.32 3.01 -7.41
N MET A 141 4.84 1.81 -7.13
CA MET A 141 4.74 1.17 -5.82
C MET A 141 5.48 1.96 -4.73
N ALA A 142 6.63 2.55 -5.06
CA ALA A 142 7.39 3.38 -4.13
C ALA A 142 6.66 4.70 -3.83
N GLY A 143 6.03 5.31 -4.84
CA GLY A 143 5.14 6.45 -4.63
C GLY A 143 3.93 6.09 -3.76
N ALA A 144 3.32 4.93 -4.01
CA ALA A 144 2.20 4.44 -3.21
C ALA A 144 2.56 4.21 -1.75
N SER A 145 3.78 3.72 -1.44
CA SER A 145 4.17 3.43 -0.06
C SER A 145 4.39 4.67 0.82
N VAL A 146 4.48 5.85 0.20
CA VAL A 146 4.61 7.16 0.88
C VAL A 146 3.24 7.71 1.30
N CYS A 147 2.17 7.34 0.61
CA CYS A 147 0.80 7.79 0.88
C CYS A 147 0.21 7.09 2.12
#